data_AF-A0A8T4CZA5-F1
#
_entry.id   AF-A0A8T4CZA5-F1
#
_cell.length_a   1.000
_cell.length_b   1.000
_cell.length_c   1.000
_cell.angle_alpha   90.00
_cell.angle_beta   90.00
_cell.angle_gamma   90.00
#
_symmetry.space_group_name_H-M   'P 1'
#
loop_
_entity.id
_entity.type
_entity.pdbx_description
1 polymer ?
#
loop_
_entity_poly.entity_id
_entity_poly.type
_entity_poly.pdbx_seq_one_letter_code
_entity_poly.pdbx_strand_id
1 'polypeptide(L)'
;MLEDDVLVRYRKVLKLGRDGNDYYVPSNEDVLSCYTALKENEDLELIFLILATSGIRFVECLDFLKTFDVNKFKINDGFVSYSVANNRKTKNINTVFLPLFVYEKLKRITGSNNRLQDVYNKKATFNAKYLRKWQYNFLLYNGVPEGVADFIQGRASNSIGANHYLAKNQQAEFWYKQVAKKLSEVLLLKEKTASNSIS
;
A
#
# COMPACT_ATOMS: atom_id res chain seq x y z
N MET A 1 17.21 -14.89 19.97
CA MET A 1 17.70 -14.31 18.70
C MET A 1 17.57 -15.42 17.67
N LEU A 2 16.52 -15.42 16.86
CA LEU A 2 16.36 -16.44 15.82
C LEU A 2 17.21 -15.99 14.62
N GLU A 3 18.31 -16.71 14.40
CA GLU A 3 19.34 -16.43 13.40
C GLU A 3 18.77 -16.45 11.98
N ASP A 4 19.26 -15.53 11.15
CA ASP A 4 18.84 -15.29 9.76
C ASP A 4 18.83 -16.55 8.88
N ASP A 5 19.62 -17.56 9.24
CA ASP A 5 19.66 -18.87 8.59
C ASP A 5 18.33 -19.63 8.69
N VAL A 6 17.60 -19.47 9.79
CA VAL A 6 16.29 -20.08 10.00
C VAL A 6 15.28 -19.47 9.03
N LEU A 7 15.28 -18.14 8.89
CA LEU A 7 14.40 -17.40 7.98
C LEU A 7 14.65 -17.74 6.50
N VAL A 8 15.92 -17.86 6.09
CA VAL A 8 16.29 -18.27 4.73
C VAL A 8 15.84 -19.71 4.45
N ARG A 9 15.94 -20.60 5.44
CA ARG A 9 15.48 -22.00 5.33
C ARG A 9 13.96 -22.08 5.15
N TYR A 10 13.19 -21.29 5.91
CA TYR A 10 11.73 -21.24 5.76
C TYR A 10 11.28 -20.63 4.42
N ARG A 11 11.98 -19.63 3.88
CA ARG A 11 11.71 -19.09 2.52
C ARG A 11 11.90 -20.14 1.41
N LYS A 12 12.85 -21.07 1.58
CA LYS A 12 13.07 -22.20 0.64
C LYS A 12 11.99 -23.27 0.73
N VAL A 13 11.50 -23.55 1.95
CA VAL A 13 10.46 -24.57 2.21
C VAL A 13 9.08 -24.10 1.74
N LEU A 14 8.82 -22.79 1.73
CA LEU A 14 7.60 -22.18 1.16
C LEU A 14 7.51 -22.22 -0.38
N LYS A 15 8.39 -22.95 -1.07
CA LYS A 15 8.11 -23.41 -2.45
C LYS A 15 7.07 -24.53 -2.40
N LEU A 16 5.87 -24.19 -1.96
CA LEU A 16 4.70 -25.06 -1.93
C LEU A 16 4.20 -25.33 -3.36
N GLY A 17 3.65 -26.54 -3.53
CA GLY A 17 3.39 -27.19 -4.82
C GLY A 17 2.45 -26.46 -5.77
N ARG A 18 2.33 -27.04 -6.98
CA ARG A 18 1.46 -26.56 -8.06
C ARG A 18 -0.02 -26.79 -7.72
N ASP A 19 -0.52 -26.02 -6.78
CA ASP A 19 -1.93 -25.62 -6.79
C ASP A 19 -1.99 -24.32 -7.59
N GLY A 20 -3.02 -24.10 -8.40
CA GLY A 20 -3.17 -22.87 -9.21
C GLY A 20 -3.27 -21.56 -8.40
N ASN A 21 -3.02 -21.61 -7.09
CA ASN A 21 -2.92 -20.48 -6.20
C ASN A 21 -1.52 -19.87 -6.26
N ASP A 22 -1.48 -18.63 -6.71
CA ASP A 22 -0.30 -17.79 -6.68
C ASP A 22 -0.04 -17.30 -5.24
N TYR A 23 0.89 -17.95 -4.55
CA TYR A 23 1.31 -17.62 -3.18
C TYR A 23 2.47 -16.61 -3.11
N TYR A 24 2.93 -16.07 -4.24
CA TYR A 24 4.07 -15.16 -4.22
C TYR A 24 3.72 -13.87 -3.44
N VAL A 25 4.60 -13.53 -2.49
CA VAL A 25 4.63 -12.27 -1.76
C VAL A 25 6.05 -11.68 -1.89
N PRO A 26 6.21 -10.47 -2.42
CA PRO A 26 7.50 -9.80 -2.53
C PRO A 26 8.19 -9.62 -1.17
N SER A 27 9.52 -9.61 -1.14
CA SER A 27 10.29 -9.16 0.02
C SER A 27 10.42 -7.63 0.07
N ASN A 28 10.97 -7.07 1.14
CA ASN A 28 11.27 -5.63 1.20
C ASN A 28 12.28 -5.23 0.11
N GLU A 29 13.24 -6.09 -0.19
CA GLU A 29 14.23 -5.87 -1.25
C GLU A 29 13.57 -5.84 -2.63
N ASP A 30 12.64 -6.78 -2.90
CA ASP A 30 11.86 -6.79 -4.15
C ASP A 30 11.06 -5.50 -4.30
N VAL A 31 10.39 -5.05 -3.22
CA VAL A 31 9.59 -3.81 -3.18
C VAL A 31 10.47 -2.60 -3.46
N LEU A 32 11.65 -2.51 -2.84
CA LEU A 32 12.59 -1.42 -3.07
C LEU A 32 13.19 -1.44 -4.48
N SER A 33 13.46 -2.62 -5.03
CA SER A 33 13.89 -2.75 -6.42
C SER A 33 12.81 -2.27 -7.38
N CYS A 34 11.55 -2.61 -7.13
CA CYS A 34 10.40 -2.16 -7.90
C CYS A 34 10.24 -0.63 -7.81
N TYR A 35 10.34 -0.07 -6.60
CA TYR A 35 10.32 1.38 -6.38
C TYR A 35 11.41 2.08 -7.20
N THR A 36 12.64 1.56 -7.16
CA THR A 36 13.78 2.14 -7.89
C THR A 36 13.56 2.14 -9.42
N ALA A 37 12.86 1.15 -9.96
CA ALA A 37 12.54 1.10 -11.39
C ALA A 37 11.44 2.11 -11.80
N LEU A 38 10.64 2.60 -10.84
CA LEU A 38 9.49 3.46 -11.08
C LEU A 38 9.74 4.93 -10.71
N LYS A 39 10.63 5.20 -9.76
CA LYS A 39 10.83 6.53 -9.14
C LYS A 39 11.17 7.66 -10.11
N GLU A 40 11.83 7.36 -11.23
CA GLU A 40 12.18 8.36 -12.26
C GLU A 40 10.97 8.95 -12.99
N ASN A 41 9.80 8.31 -12.88
CA ASN A 41 8.55 8.86 -13.37
C ASN A 41 7.66 9.18 -12.17
N GLU A 42 7.46 10.47 -11.90
CA GLU A 42 6.71 10.95 -10.74
C GLU A 42 5.29 10.36 -10.61
N ASP A 43 4.59 10.12 -11.73
CA ASP A 43 3.25 9.54 -11.69
C ASP A 43 3.31 8.07 -11.27
N LEU A 44 4.28 7.31 -11.78
CA LEU A 44 4.49 5.91 -11.39
C LEU A 44 5.02 5.78 -9.97
N GLU A 45 5.90 6.70 -9.55
CA GLU A 45 6.37 6.81 -8.17
C GLU A 45 5.19 7.00 -7.23
N LEU A 46 4.33 7.98 -7.51
CA LEU A 46 3.17 8.29 -6.68
C LEU A 46 2.17 7.12 -6.64
N ILE A 47 1.90 6.50 -7.78
CA ILE A 47 1.06 5.29 -7.86
C ILE A 47 1.66 4.18 -6.98
N PHE A 48 2.95 3.92 -7.09
CA PHE A 48 3.63 2.89 -6.30
C PHE A 48 3.53 3.19 -4.81
N LEU A 49 3.86 4.41 -4.38
CA LEU A 49 3.83 4.80 -2.97
C LEU A 49 2.44 4.63 -2.38
N ILE A 50 1.40 5.11 -3.07
CA ILE A 50 0.02 4.96 -2.62
C ILE A 50 -0.36 3.48 -2.49
N LEU A 51 -0.02 2.64 -3.47
CA LEU A 51 -0.33 1.21 -3.41
C LEU A 51 0.42 0.51 -2.27
N ALA A 52 1.70 0.86 -2.07
CA ALA A 52 2.55 0.30 -1.02
C ALA A 52 2.08 0.70 0.38
N THR A 53 1.55 1.90 0.57
CA THR A 53 1.19 2.40 1.90
C THR A 53 -0.28 2.23 2.25
N SER A 54 -1.19 2.37 1.28
CA SER A 54 -2.64 2.24 1.51
C SER A 54 -3.13 0.81 1.26
N GLY A 55 -2.45 0.06 0.40
CA GLY A 55 -2.90 -1.26 -0.02
C GLY A 55 -4.18 -1.25 -0.87
N ILE A 56 -4.62 -0.13 -1.46
CA ILE A 56 -5.79 -0.09 -2.37
C ILE A 56 -5.51 -0.81 -3.70
N ARG A 57 -6.54 -1.13 -4.50
CA ARG A 57 -6.32 -1.75 -5.83
C ARG A 57 -5.78 -0.71 -6.81
N PHE A 58 -5.05 -1.18 -7.83
CA PHE A 58 -4.47 -0.32 -8.87
C PHE A 58 -5.50 0.61 -9.52
N VAL A 59 -6.64 0.06 -9.96
CA VAL A 59 -7.70 0.85 -10.58
C VAL A 59 -8.31 1.88 -9.63
N GLU A 60 -8.35 1.57 -8.34
CA GLU A 60 -8.88 2.48 -7.31
C GLU A 60 -7.89 3.60 -7.00
N CYS A 61 -6.58 3.31 -7.03
CA CYS A 61 -5.51 4.30 -6.96
C CYS A 61 -5.59 5.30 -8.12
N LEU A 62 -5.78 4.82 -9.35
CA LEU A 62 -5.94 5.70 -10.51
C LEU A 62 -7.20 6.56 -10.42
N ASP A 63 -8.34 5.97 -10.04
CA ASP A 63 -9.60 6.71 -9.82
C ASP A 63 -9.41 7.79 -8.73
N PHE A 64 -8.74 7.45 -7.63
CA PHE A 64 -8.43 8.35 -6.53
C PHE A 64 -7.55 9.52 -7.01
N LEU A 65 -6.40 9.25 -7.64
CA LEU A 65 -5.47 10.27 -8.13
C LEU A 65 -6.08 11.22 -9.16
N LYS A 66 -7.13 10.79 -9.86
CA LYS A 66 -7.87 11.67 -10.79
C LYS A 66 -8.89 12.54 -10.09
N THR A 67 -9.54 12.04 -9.04
CA THR A 67 -10.80 12.61 -8.53
C THR A 67 -10.77 13.09 -7.08
N PHE A 68 -9.66 12.90 -6.35
CA PHE A 68 -9.58 13.29 -4.94
C PHE A 68 -9.88 14.78 -4.75
N ASP A 69 -10.43 15.13 -3.60
CA ASP A 69 -10.69 16.51 -3.17
C ASP A 69 -9.83 16.81 -1.94
N VAL A 70 -8.98 17.84 -2.05
CA VAL A 70 -8.06 18.24 -0.96
C VAL A 70 -8.80 18.58 0.33
N ASN A 71 -10.04 19.04 0.25
CA ASN A 71 -10.84 19.42 1.42
C ASN A 71 -11.47 18.22 2.16
N LYS A 72 -11.39 17.01 1.58
CA LYS A 72 -11.97 15.79 2.16
C LYS A 72 -10.96 14.93 2.93
N PHE A 73 -9.69 15.34 2.96
CA PHE A 73 -8.70 14.66 3.79
C PHE A 73 -8.94 15.00 5.26
N LYS A 74 -8.93 13.97 6.09
CA LYS A 74 -8.81 14.09 7.53
C LYS A 74 -7.33 13.97 7.88
N ILE A 75 -6.76 15.05 8.42
CA ILE A 75 -5.39 15.06 8.92
C ILE A 75 -5.37 14.39 10.29
N ASN A 76 -4.49 13.41 10.46
CA ASN A 76 -4.23 12.74 11.72
C ASN A 76 -2.74 12.88 12.07
N ASP A 77 -2.38 12.49 13.29
CA ASP A 77 -0.98 12.50 13.72
C ASP A 77 -0.14 11.47 12.95
N GLY A 78 0.69 11.96 12.02
CA GLY A 78 1.61 11.15 11.21
C GLY A 78 1.02 10.55 9.92
N PHE A 79 -0.26 10.76 9.61
CA PHE A 79 -0.89 10.28 8.38
C PHE A 79 -2.17 11.06 8.03
N VAL A 80 -2.69 10.88 6.83
CA VAL A 80 -4.01 11.36 6.41
C VAL A 80 -4.93 10.20 6.05
N SER A 81 -6.23 10.40 6.23
CA SER A 81 -7.26 9.50 5.74
C SER A 81 -8.24 10.22 4.80
N TYR A 82 -8.72 9.51 3.78
CA TYR A 82 -9.66 10.03 2.79
C TYR A 82 -10.83 9.06 2.63
N SER A 83 -12.03 9.46 3.04
CA SER A 83 -13.22 8.62 2.90
C SER A 83 -13.79 8.69 1.47
N VAL A 84 -13.89 7.55 0.81
CA VAL A 84 -14.31 7.44 -0.62
C VAL A 84 -15.85 7.40 -0.78
N ALA A 85 -16.59 7.55 0.33
CA ALA A 85 -18.02 7.27 0.46
C ALA A 85 -18.98 8.01 -0.51
N ASN A 86 -18.53 9.01 -1.28
CA ASN A 86 -19.45 9.89 -2.02
C ASN A 86 -19.79 9.48 -3.46
N ASN A 87 -19.28 8.38 -4.02
CA ASN A 87 -19.31 8.23 -5.49
C ASN A 87 -19.85 6.93 -6.11
N ARG A 88 -20.47 5.98 -5.40
CA ARG A 88 -21.28 4.86 -5.99
C ARG A 88 -21.86 3.92 -4.92
N LYS A 89 -23.05 3.37 -5.17
CA LYS A 89 -23.80 2.42 -4.29
C LYS A 89 -23.10 1.09 -3.95
N THR A 90 -21.91 0.79 -4.50
CA THR A 90 -21.41 -0.60 -4.53
C THR A 90 -19.89 -0.79 -4.41
N LYS A 91 -19.09 0.24 -4.07
CA LYS A 91 -17.63 0.03 -3.89
C LYS A 91 -17.26 -0.19 -2.41
N ASN A 92 -16.50 -1.25 -2.18
CA ASN A 92 -16.03 -1.76 -0.88
C ASN A 92 -14.82 -1.02 -0.28
N ILE A 93 -14.38 0.10 -0.88
CA ILE A 93 -13.35 0.94 -0.26
C ILE A 93 -14.05 2.06 0.46
N ASN A 94 -13.86 2.10 1.77
CA ASN A 94 -14.46 3.13 2.56
C ASN A 94 -13.48 4.27 2.87
N THR A 95 -12.18 3.97 3.02
CA THR A 95 -11.15 4.94 3.40
C THR A 95 -9.79 4.60 2.76
N VAL A 96 -9.11 5.61 2.19
CA VAL A 96 -7.70 5.54 1.77
C VAL A 96 -6.82 6.13 2.88
N PHE A 97 -5.78 5.42 3.29
CA PHE A 97 -4.83 5.88 4.30
C PHE A 97 -3.46 6.16 3.65
N LEU A 98 -2.86 7.32 3.95
CA LEU A 98 -1.57 7.72 3.39
C LEU A 98 -0.68 8.31 4.49
N PRO A 99 0.61 7.92 4.59
CA PRO A 99 1.57 8.64 5.43
C PRO A 99 1.80 10.05 4.89
N LEU A 100 2.23 10.97 5.75
CA LEU A 100 2.40 12.39 5.37
C LEU A 100 3.35 12.59 4.18
N PHE A 101 4.46 11.86 4.11
CA PHE A 101 5.42 11.98 3.00
C PHE A 101 4.82 11.59 1.63
N VAL A 102 3.80 10.73 1.60
CA VAL A 102 3.06 10.39 0.37
C VAL A 102 2.01 11.45 0.08
N TYR A 103 1.32 11.92 1.12
CA TYR A 103 0.33 12.99 1.03
C TYR A 103 0.94 14.29 0.45
N GLU A 104 2.14 14.66 0.90
CA GLU A 104 2.88 15.84 0.43
C GLU A 104 3.26 15.76 -1.05
N LYS A 105 3.41 14.54 -1.60
CA LYS A 105 3.66 14.28 -3.03
C LYS A 105 2.39 14.21 -3.88
N LEU A 106 1.19 14.30 -3.28
CA LEU A 106 -0.06 14.13 -4.03
C LEU A 106 -0.22 15.19 -5.11
N LYS A 107 -0.45 14.72 -6.33
CA LYS A 107 -0.86 15.53 -7.47
C LYS A 107 -1.91 14.80 -8.28
N ARG A 108 -2.74 15.55 -9.01
CA ARG A 108 -3.64 14.93 -9.98
C ARG A 108 -2.83 14.38 -11.15
N ILE A 109 -3.09 13.12 -11.50
CA ILE A 109 -2.49 12.51 -12.69
C ILE A 109 -3.41 12.71 -13.89
N THR A 110 -2.80 12.86 -15.06
CA THR A 110 -3.52 12.94 -16.33
C THR A 110 -3.29 11.67 -17.16
N GLY A 111 -4.19 11.39 -18.11
CA GLY A 111 -4.04 10.26 -19.03
C GLY A 111 -4.98 9.08 -18.78
N SER A 112 -4.95 8.13 -19.70
CA SER A 112 -5.82 6.94 -19.67
C SER A 112 -5.38 5.94 -18.60
N ASN A 113 -6.35 5.33 -17.91
CA ASN A 113 -6.08 4.29 -16.91
C ASN A 113 -5.29 3.13 -17.51
N ASN A 114 -5.69 2.69 -18.72
CA ASN A 114 -5.05 1.56 -19.40
C ASN A 114 -3.59 1.88 -19.74
N ARG A 115 -3.33 3.09 -20.27
CA ARG A 115 -1.96 3.52 -20.60
C ARG A 115 -1.07 3.56 -19.36
N LEU A 116 -1.56 4.12 -18.25
CA LEU A 116 -0.80 4.18 -17.00
C LEU A 116 -0.54 2.77 -16.45
N GLN A 117 -1.53 1.89 -16.51
CA GLN A 117 -1.39 0.49 -16.12
C GLN A 117 -0.37 -0.26 -16.99
N ASP A 118 -0.40 -0.07 -18.30
CA ASP A 118 0.53 -0.69 -19.24
C ASP A 118 1.96 -0.23 -19.00
N VAL A 119 2.16 1.08 -18.81
CA VAL A 119 3.48 1.65 -18.51
C VAL A 119 3.99 1.15 -17.16
N TYR A 120 3.12 1.10 -16.14
CA TYR A 120 3.47 0.54 -14.84
C TYR A 120 3.90 -0.92 -14.98
N ASN A 121 3.11 -1.77 -15.63
CA ASN A 121 3.39 -3.19 -15.78
C ASN A 121 4.68 -3.47 -16.59
N LYS A 122 5.04 -2.59 -17.53
CA LYS A 122 6.28 -2.70 -18.31
C LYS A 122 7.54 -2.35 -17.51
N LYS A 123 7.43 -1.44 -16.54
CA LYS A 123 8.58 -0.96 -15.74
C LYS A 123 8.71 -1.65 -14.39
N ALA A 124 7.59 -2.03 -13.79
CA ALA A 124 7.58 -2.69 -12.49
C ALA A 124 8.21 -4.09 -12.58
N THR A 125 8.97 -4.47 -11.56
CA THR A 125 9.58 -5.81 -11.47
C THR A 125 8.56 -6.90 -11.17
N PHE A 126 7.38 -6.54 -10.66
CA PHE A 126 6.26 -7.44 -10.42
C PHE A 126 4.91 -6.71 -10.60
N ASN A 127 3.84 -7.48 -10.79
CA ASN A 127 2.49 -6.92 -10.92
C ASN A 127 2.01 -6.22 -9.65
N ALA A 128 1.34 -5.06 -9.79
CA ALA A 128 0.80 -4.27 -8.68
C ALA A 128 -0.02 -5.06 -7.64
N LYS A 129 -0.70 -6.16 -8.02
CA LYS A 129 -1.44 -7.03 -7.08
C LYS A 129 -0.55 -7.57 -5.95
N TYR A 130 0.73 -7.78 -6.22
CA TYR A 130 1.69 -8.31 -5.25
C TYR A 130 2.11 -7.29 -4.21
N LEU A 131 2.14 -6.00 -4.58
CA LEU A 131 2.40 -4.91 -3.64
C LEU A 131 1.33 -4.87 -2.53
N ARG A 132 0.09 -5.18 -2.91
CA ARG A 132 -1.02 -5.30 -1.98
C ARG A 132 -0.89 -6.53 -1.06
N LYS A 133 -0.34 -7.65 -1.53
CA LYS A 133 -0.01 -8.80 -0.66
C LYS A 133 1.12 -8.45 0.31
N TRP A 134 2.15 -7.76 -0.17
CA TRP A 134 3.26 -7.29 0.67
C TRP A 134 2.76 -6.35 1.77
N GLN A 135 1.96 -5.32 1.42
CA GLN A 135 1.42 -4.37 2.38
C GLN A 135 0.56 -5.07 3.44
N TYR A 136 -0.25 -6.05 3.03
CA TYR A 136 -1.07 -6.84 3.96
C TYR A 136 -0.19 -7.57 4.98
N ASN A 137 0.82 -8.30 4.51
CA ASN A 137 1.77 -8.99 5.38
C ASN A 137 2.55 -8.02 6.26
N PHE A 138 2.93 -6.85 5.73
CA PHE A 138 3.57 -5.80 6.51
C PHE A 138 2.69 -5.35 7.69
N LEU A 139 1.39 -5.13 7.47
CA LEU A 139 0.46 -4.81 8.56
C LEU A 139 0.42 -5.93 9.61
N LEU A 140 0.26 -7.18 9.19
CA LEU A 140 0.17 -8.33 10.10
C LEU A 140 1.45 -8.52 10.92
N TYR A 141 2.62 -8.45 10.29
CA TYR A 141 3.91 -8.56 10.99
C TYR A 141 4.18 -7.40 11.96
N ASN A 142 3.47 -6.29 11.81
CA ASN A 142 3.51 -5.17 12.73
C ASN A 142 2.37 -5.19 13.76
N GLY A 143 1.67 -6.31 13.90
CA GLY A 143 0.68 -6.56 14.95
C GLY A 143 -0.73 -6.06 14.61
N VAL A 144 -0.97 -5.55 13.40
CA VAL A 144 -2.30 -5.10 13.00
C VAL A 144 -3.24 -6.32 12.89
N PRO A 145 -4.40 -6.32 13.56
CA PRO A 145 -5.36 -7.43 13.46
C PRO A 145 -5.84 -7.62 12.03
N GLU A 146 -6.07 -8.88 11.64
CA GLU A 146 -6.46 -9.26 10.28
C GLU A 146 -7.66 -8.48 9.76
N GLY A 147 -8.75 -8.45 10.52
CA GLY A 147 -9.95 -7.71 10.14
C GLY A 147 -9.81 -6.18 10.15
N VAL A 148 -8.70 -5.62 10.68
CA VAL A 148 -8.33 -4.21 10.54
C VAL A 148 -7.47 -4.02 9.29
N ALA A 149 -6.55 -4.94 9.00
CA ALA A 149 -5.76 -4.94 7.77
C ALA A 149 -6.66 -5.07 6.52
N ASP A 150 -7.67 -5.94 6.57
CA ASP A 150 -8.71 -6.06 5.55
C ASP A 150 -9.44 -4.75 5.32
N PHE A 151 -9.81 -4.06 6.40
CA PHE A 151 -10.48 -2.77 6.34
C PHE A 151 -9.58 -1.69 5.72
N ILE A 152 -8.32 -1.59 6.14
CA ILE A 152 -7.33 -0.66 5.60
C ILE A 152 -7.18 -0.85 4.09
N GLN A 153 -7.15 -2.10 3.62
CA GLN A 153 -7.05 -2.38 2.18
C GLN A 153 -8.38 -2.22 1.42
N GLY A 154 -9.52 -2.00 2.08
CA GLY A 154 -10.82 -2.04 1.42
C GLY A 154 -11.16 -3.42 0.85
N ARG A 155 -10.83 -4.49 1.58
CA ARG A 155 -11.33 -5.84 1.33
C ARG A 155 -12.76 -5.92 1.86
N ALA A 156 -13.62 -6.61 1.13
CA ALA A 156 -15.03 -6.71 1.50
C ALA A 156 -15.15 -7.44 2.84
N SER A 157 -15.62 -6.74 3.87
CA SER A 157 -16.16 -7.37 5.06
C SER A 157 -17.60 -7.77 4.75
N ASN A 158 -17.87 -9.06 4.61
CA ASN A 158 -19.24 -9.57 4.58
C ASN A 158 -19.91 -9.08 5.89
N SER A 159 -20.99 -8.30 5.78
CA SER A 159 -21.81 -7.79 6.89
C SER A 159 -21.14 -6.80 7.86
N ILE A 160 -21.29 -5.49 7.61
CA ILE A 160 -21.02 -4.46 8.62
C ILE A 160 -22.15 -3.42 8.58
N GLY A 161 -22.94 -3.33 9.65
CA GLY A 161 -23.84 -2.20 9.88
C GLY A 161 -23.07 -0.92 10.25
N ALA A 162 -23.70 0.25 10.19
CA ALA A 162 -23.05 1.56 10.37
C ALA A 162 -22.22 1.70 11.67
N ASN A 163 -22.67 1.14 12.79
CA ASN A 163 -21.93 1.17 14.06
C ASN A 163 -20.63 0.37 14.02
N HIS A 164 -20.65 -0.79 13.36
CA HIS A 164 -19.46 -1.62 13.21
C HIS A 164 -18.49 -1.00 12.19
N TYR A 165 -18.97 -0.18 11.25
CA TYR A 165 -18.11 0.62 10.37
C TYR A 165 -17.32 1.69 11.13
N LEU A 166 -17.98 2.48 11.97
CA LEU A 166 -17.33 3.54 12.75
C LEU A 166 -16.24 2.97 13.67
N ALA A 167 -16.56 1.88 14.38
CA ALA A 167 -15.61 1.18 15.24
C ALA A 167 -14.40 0.67 14.44
N LYS A 168 -14.62 0.11 13.24
CA LYS A 168 -13.54 -0.35 12.36
C LYS A 168 -12.69 0.80 11.84
N ASN A 169 -13.27 1.95 11.51
CA ASN A 169 -12.51 3.11 11.08
C ASN A 169 -11.62 3.65 12.22
N GLN A 170 -12.12 3.73 13.45
CA GLN A 170 -11.31 4.12 14.61
C GLN A 170 -10.17 3.13 14.88
N GLN A 171 -10.43 1.82 14.80
CA GLN A 171 -9.38 0.81 14.91
C GLN A 171 -8.34 0.95 13.80
N ALA A 172 -8.78 1.19 12.56
CA ALA A 172 -7.89 1.40 11.44
C ALA A 172 -7.03 2.65 11.62
N GLU A 173 -7.59 3.78 12.05
CA GLU A 173 -6.83 4.99 12.36
C GLU A 173 -5.79 4.75 13.46
N PHE A 174 -6.17 4.07 14.55
CA PHE A 174 -5.26 3.71 15.63
C PHE A 174 -4.10 2.85 15.12
N TRP A 175 -4.38 1.76 14.41
CA TRP A 175 -3.35 0.85 13.93
C TRP A 175 -2.51 1.47 12.80
N TYR A 176 -3.12 2.24 11.91
CA TYR A 176 -2.41 2.90 10.82
C TYR A 176 -1.38 3.91 11.34
N LYS A 177 -1.72 4.66 12.40
CA LYS A 177 -0.79 5.55 13.10
C LYS A 177 0.52 4.85 13.48
N GLN A 178 0.42 3.63 14.01
CA GLN A 178 1.57 2.86 14.49
C GLN A 178 2.46 2.36 13.34
N VAL A 179 1.88 2.07 12.18
CA VAL A 179 2.61 1.52 11.02
C VAL A 179 3.07 2.59 10.03
N ALA A 180 2.45 3.77 10.00
CA ALA A 180 2.79 4.85 9.05
C ALA A 180 4.27 5.25 9.14
N LYS A 181 4.81 5.37 10.35
CA LYS A 181 6.23 5.65 10.57
C LYS A 181 7.12 4.54 10.01
N LYS A 182 6.78 3.27 10.28
CA LYS A 182 7.56 2.12 9.81
C LYS A 182 7.51 1.95 8.29
N LEU A 183 6.37 2.24 7.66
CA LEU A 183 6.26 2.30 6.19
C LEU A 183 7.19 3.36 5.61
N SER A 184 7.23 4.53 6.24
CA SER A 184 8.12 5.62 5.85
C SER A 184 9.59 5.20 5.99
N GLU A 185 9.95 4.55 7.09
CA GLU A 185 11.29 4.00 7.28
C GLU A 185 11.64 3.02 6.16
N VAL A 186 10.83 1.98 5.90
CA VAL A 186 11.15 1.00 4.85
C VAL A 186 11.32 1.65 3.47
N LEU A 187 10.47 2.60 3.10
CA LEU A 187 10.47 3.21 1.77
C LEU A 187 11.50 4.35 1.61
N LEU A 188 11.79 5.11 2.67
CA LEU A 188 12.71 6.26 2.65
C LEU A 188 14.15 5.91 3.09
N LEU A 189 14.37 4.80 3.81
CA LEU A 189 15.70 4.44 4.33
C LEU A 189 16.76 4.24 3.23
N LYS A 190 16.36 4.05 1.96
CA LYS A 190 17.32 3.99 0.84
C LYS A 190 17.62 5.31 0.14
N GLU A 191 16.83 6.37 0.33
CA GLU A 191 17.20 7.68 -0.22
C GLU A 191 18.50 8.17 0.43
N LYS A 192 18.64 7.99 1.75
CA LYS A 192 19.84 8.40 2.50
C LYS A 192 21.08 7.55 2.19
N THR A 193 20.92 6.23 1.99
CA THR A 193 22.05 5.34 1.69
C THR A 193 22.50 5.45 0.23
N ALA A 194 21.64 5.88 -0.69
CA ALA A 194 22.05 6.15 -2.08
C ALA A 194 22.76 7.50 -2.23
N SER A 195 22.38 8.52 -1.46
CA SER A 195 23.03 9.85 -1.48
C SER A 195 24.41 9.85 -0.79
N ASN A 196 24.64 8.99 0.21
CA ASN A 196 25.94 8.89 0.90
C ASN A 196 27.00 8.04 0.18
N SER A 197 26.68 7.45 -0.98
CA SER A 197 27.63 6.68 -1.79
C SER A 197 28.22 7.48 -2.96
N ILE A 198 27.89 8.77 -3.05
CA ILE A 198 28.35 9.70 -4.10
C ILE A 198 29.02 10.94 -3.45
N SER A 199 29.48 10.82 -2.20
CA SER A 199 30.27 11.84 -1.50
C SER A 199 31.71 11.37 -1.34
#